data_AF-J8HNS1-F1
#
_entry.id   AF-J8HNS1-F1
#
_cell.length_a   1.000
_cell.length_b   1.000
_cell.length_c   1.000
_cell.angle_alpha   90.00
_cell.angle_beta   90.00
_cell.angle_gamma   90.00
#
_symmetry.space_group_name_H-M   'P 1'
#
loop_
_entity.id
_entity.type
_entity.pdbx_description
1 polymer ?
#
loop_
_entity_poly.entity_id
_entity_poly.type
_entity_poly.pdbx_seq_one_letter_code
_entity_poly.pdbx_strand_id
1 'polypeptide(L)' 'MWKKINNYKYHLKDLKFMTWLFPAIGLLYAYEFFSGIMFDQEFRWLKLLCTIIMILAFMDIRKKLRNKDYRTT' A
#
# COMPACT_ATOMS: atom_id res chain seq x y z
N MET A 1 -2.23 12.00 -22.21
CA MET A 1 -1.49 11.01 -21.39
C MET A 1 -2.31 10.46 -20.23
N TRP A 2 -3.09 11.29 -19.52
CA TRP A 2 -3.97 10.87 -18.42
C TRP A 2 -4.91 9.70 -18.74
N LYS A 3 -5.55 9.66 -19.91
CA LYS A 3 -6.37 8.51 -20.35
C LYS A 3 -5.59 7.19 -20.41
N LYS A 4 -4.30 7.24 -20.76
CA LYS A 4 -3.42 6.06 -20.86
C LYS A 4 -3.03 5.53 -19.48
N ILE A 5 -2.84 6.42 -18.51
CA ILE A 5 -2.56 6.08 -17.11
C ILE A 5 -3.81 5.51 -16.43
N ASN A 6 -4.99 6.12 -16.64
CA ASN A 6 -6.25 5.63 -16.08
C ASN A 6 -6.66 4.26 -16.61
N ASN A 7 -6.31 3.95 -17.86
CA ASN A 7 -6.63 2.66 -18.47
C ASN A 7 -5.47 1.65 -18.37
N TYR A 8 -4.43 1.99 -17.61
CA TYR A 8 -3.30 1.11 -17.40
C TYR A 8 -3.70 -0.01 -16.43
N LYS A 9 -3.73 -1.23 -16.95
CA LYS A 9 -3.95 -2.45 -16.16
C LYS A 9 -2.60 -3.05 -15.78
N TYR A 10 -2.37 -3.20 -14.48
CA TYR A 10 -1.19 -3.86 -13.93
C TYR A 10 -1.15 -5.34 -14.32
N HIS A 11 0.04 -5.94 -14.41
CA HIS A 11 0.18 -7.39 -14.55
C HIS A 11 -0.13 -8.11 -13.24
N LEU A 12 -0.69 -9.31 -13.33
CA LEU A 12 -1.02 -10.14 -12.17
C LEU A 12 0.21 -10.41 -11.28
N LYS A 13 1.40 -10.60 -11.89
CA LYS A 13 2.66 -10.80 -11.17
C LYS A 13 2.99 -9.59 -10.28
N ASP A 14 2.86 -8.39 -10.83
CA ASP A 14 3.13 -7.15 -10.12
C ASP A 14 2.10 -6.89 -9.02
N LEU A 15 0.80 -7.13 -9.29
CA LEU A 15 -0.25 -7.05 -8.28
C LEU A 15 0.00 -8.00 -7.11
N LYS A 16 0.40 -9.25 -7.37
CA LYS A 16 0.73 -10.21 -6.31
C LYS A 16 1.94 -9.75 -5.50
N PHE A 17 2.97 -9.25 -6.16
CA PHE A 17 4.15 -8.69 -5.49
C PHE A 17 3.79 -7.50 -4.59
N MET A 18 3.02 -6.54 -5.11
CA MET A 18 2.56 -5.38 -4.34
C MET A 18 1.62 -5.78 -3.20
N THR A 19 0.80 -6.82 -3.38
CA THR A 19 -0.06 -7.36 -2.31
C THR A 19 0.75 -7.88 -1.14
N TRP A 20 1.96 -8.38 -1.36
CA TRP A 20 2.84 -8.84 -0.28
C TRP A 20 3.71 -7.72 0.30
N LEU A 21 4.22 -6.83 -0.57
CA LEU A 21 5.12 -5.75 -0.20
C LEU A 21 4.41 -4.63 0.60
N PHE A 22 3.19 -4.26 0.23
CA PHE A 22 2.47 -3.17 0.91
C PHE A 22 2.13 -3.45 2.39
N PRO A 23 1.64 -4.64 2.78
CA PRO A 23 1.47 -4.98 4.18
C PRO A 23 2.79 -4.99 4.95
N ALA A 24 3.86 -5.54 4.37
CA ALA A 24 5.16 -5.61 5.03
C ALA A 24 5.70 -4.21 5.38
N ILE A 25 5.69 -3.30 4.40
CA ILE A 25 6.14 -1.91 4.62
C ILE A 25 5.15 -1.15 5.52
N GLY A 26 3.84 -1.38 5.38
CA GLY A 26 2.83 -0.77 6.24
C GLY A 26 3.01 -1.16 7.71
N LEU A 27 3.35 -2.42 7.99
CA LEU A 27 3.66 -2.90 9.34
C LEU A 27 4.94 -2.28 9.89
N LEU A 28 5.97 -2.09 9.06
CA LEU A 28 7.20 -1.40 9.47
C LEU A 28 6.91 0.05 9.90
N TYR A 29 6.16 0.80 9.09
CA TYR A 29 5.80 2.18 9.44
C TYR A 29 4.89 2.25 10.67
N ALA A 30 3.95 1.32 10.82
CA ALA A 30 3.13 1.22 12.01
C ALA A 30 3.99 0.94 13.26
N TYR A 31 4.92 0.00 13.17
CA TYR A 31 5.84 -0.34 14.26
C TYR A 31 6.68 0.88 14.66
N GLU A 32 7.30 1.58 13.71
CA GLU A 32 8.08 2.79 14.00
C GLU A 32 7.24 3.93 14.59
N PHE A 33 5.97 4.03 14.18
CA PHE A 33 5.05 5.00 14.75
C PHE A 33 4.70 4.66 16.21
N PHE A 34 4.35 3.41 16.48
CA PHE A 34 4.05 2.95 17.84
C PHE A 34 5.28 3.00 18.74
N SER A 35 6.47 2.65 18.23
CA SER A 35 7.71 2.75 18.99
C SER A 35 8.06 4.21 19.29
N GLY A 36 7.91 5.12 18.32
CA GLY A 36 8.13 6.55 18.53
C GLY A 36 7.18 7.16 19.58
N ILE A 37 5.92 6.71 19.60
CA ILE A 37 4.97 7.12 20.65
C ILE A 37 5.36 6.55 22.02
N MET A 38 5.71 5.26 22.07
CA MET A 38 5.91 4.54 23.33
C MET A 38 7.24 4.89 24.02
N PHE A 39 8.30 5.10 23.25
CA PHE A 39 9.66 5.31 23.77
C PHE A 39 10.11 6.78 23.69
N ASP A 40 9.82 7.46 22.58
CA ASP A 40 10.33 8.82 22.35
C ASP A 40 9.31 9.91 22.72
N GLN A 41 8.03 9.56 23.00
CA GLN A 41 6.88 10.48 23.09
C GLN A 41 6.75 11.42 21.88
N GLU A 42 7.38 11.07 20.75
CA GLU A 42 7.36 11.86 19.53
C GLU A 42 6.21 11.40 18.64
N PHE A 43 5.23 12.27 18.45
CA PHE A 43 4.17 12.00 17.51
C PHE A 43 4.66 12.20 16.07
N ARG A 44 5.10 11.10 15.44
CA ARG A 44 5.56 11.09 14.05
C ARG A 44 4.38 11.02 13.06
N TRP A 45 3.64 12.12 12.92
CA TRP A 45 2.44 12.23 12.06
C TRP A 45 2.68 11.76 10.62
N LEU A 46 3.87 11.99 10.06
CA LEU A 46 4.23 11.51 8.71
C LEU A 46 4.22 9.98 8.62
N LYS A 47 4.69 9.26 9.64
CA LYS A 47 4.72 7.79 9.68
C LYS A 47 3.29 7.22 9.77
N LEU A 48 2.41 7.89 10.53
CA LEU A 48 0.99 7.56 10.57
C LEU A 48 0.33 7.75 9.20
N LEU A 49 0.58 8.89 8.55
CA LEU A 49 0.03 9.19 7.23
C LEU A 49 0.53 8.19 6.18
N CYS A 50 1.81 7.83 6.20
CA CYS A 50 2.37 6.75 5.37
C CYS A 50 1.66 5.42 5.63
N THR A 51 1.43 5.05 6.89
CA THR A 51 0.74 3.80 7.26
C THR A 51 -0.68 3.76 6.68
N ILE A 52 -1.43 4.86 6.79
CA ILE A 52 -2.79 4.98 6.24
C ILE A 52 -2.78 4.84 4.72
N ILE A 53 -1.88 5.53 4.02
CA ILE A 53 -1.75 5.45 2.55
C ILE A 53 -1.43 4.01 2.13
N MET A 54 -0.54 3.32 2.83
CA MET A 54 -0.18 1.93 2.53
C MET A 54 -1.36 0.97 2.70
N ILE A 55 -2.20 1.17 3.72
CA ILE A 55 -3.43 0.39 3.92
C ILE A 55 -4.43 0.65 2.80
N LEU A 56 -4.65 1.92 2.43
CA LEU A 56 -5.55 2.28 1.34
C LEU A 56 -5.09 1.70 0.00
N ALA A 57 -3.79 1.78 -0.30
CA ALA A 57 -3.20 1.19 -1.49
C ALA A 57 -3.36 -0.34 -1.51
N PHE A 58 -3.17 -1.00 -0.37
CA PHE A 58 -3.40 -2.44 -0.24
C PHE A 58 -4.87 -2.83 -0.48
N MET A 59 -5.82 -2.06 0.07
CA MET A 59 -7.25 -2.28 -0.17
C MET A 59 -7.62 -2.10 -1.65
N ASP A 60 -7.07 -1.09 -2.33
CA ASP A 60 -7.30 -0.86 -3.76
C ASP A 60 -6.78 -2.03 -4.62
N ILE A 61 -5.57 -2.51 -4.33
CA ILE A 61 -4.98 -3.68 -5.01
C ILE A 61 -5.83 -4.94 -4.78
N ARG A 62 -6.28 -5.18 -3.55
CA ARG A 62 -7.19 -6.31 -3.23
C ARG A 62 -8.51 -6.20 -4.01
N LYS A 63 -9.06 -4.99 -4.14
CA LYS A 63 -10.27 -4.74 -4.93
C LYS A 63 -10.04 -5.02 -6.42
N LYS A 64 -8.91 -4.59 -6.99
CA LYS A 64 -8.52 -4.88 -8.38
C LYS A 64 -8.32 -6.38 -8.64
N LEU A 65 -7.68 -7.09 -7.71
CA LEU A 65 -7.54 -8.54 -7.74
C LEU A 65 -8.89 -9.26 -7.71
N ARG A 66 -9.80 -8.87 -6.82
CA ARG A 66 -11.15 -9.45 -6.73
C ARG A 66 -11.97 -9.23 -8.00
N ASN A 67 -11.86 -8.04 -8.59
CA ASN A 67 -12.59 -7.68 -9.81
C ASN A 67 -11.94 -8.22 -11.10
N LYS A 68 -10.83 -8.97 -10.99
CA LYS A 68 -10.01 -9.44 -12.13
C LYS A 68 -9.58 -8.31 -13.07
N ASP A 69 -9.41 -7.10 -12.53
CA ASP A 69 -9.07 -5.92 -13.32
C ASP A 69 -7.54 -5.81 -13.50
N TYR A 70 -6.96 -6.80 -14.16
CA TYR A 70 -5.52 -6.93 -14.38
C TYR A 70 -5.19 -7.70 -15.66
N ARG A 71 -3.98 -7.54 -16.17
CA ARG A 71 -3.47 -8.31 -17.31
C ARG A 71 -2.85 -9.62 -16.83
N THR A 72 -3.18 -10.72 -17.49
CA THR A 72 -2.66 -12.07 -17.21
C THR A 72 -1.53 -12.52 -18.13
N THR A 73 -1.18 -11.68 -19.12
CA THR A 73 -0.14 -11.96 -20.12
C THR A 73 1.20 -12.21 -19.49
#